data_AF-A0A951AK15-F1
#
_entry.id   AF-A0A951AK15-F1
#
_cell.length_a   1.000
_cell.length_b   1.000
_cell.length_c   1.000
_cell.angle_alpha   90.00
_cell.angle_beta   90.00
_cell.angle_gamma   90.00
#
_symmetry.space_group_name_H-M   'P 1'
#
loop_
_entity.id
_entity.type
_entity.pdbx_description
1 polymer ?
#
loop_
_entity_poly.entity_id
_entity_poly.type
_entity_poly.pdbx_seq_one_letter_code
_entity_poly.pdbx_strand_id
1 'polypeptide(L)'
;MIALRDSLPLLRQRDNEYCSIRQDWLCFCLFRAAQKAGYSRWWLAEHVSASVLCYLSKTNESNVVTSKQLREMVVSALQAIGYAEIALRLDVIGPPFELSLVELAKEAGPGYELEFFRLLKERIQPALCDGALSLEISGLQSCVRHLRSVKTWSRECSMLRNEIVNFLRAHLERTKVKTDIHLTIR
;
A
#
# COMPACT_ATOMS: atom_id res chain seq x y z
N MET A 1 17.24 12.59 22.09
CA MET A 1 17.78 12.83 20.72
C MET A 1 18.21 11.48 20.20
N ILE A 2 17.73 10.96 19.08
CA ILE A 2 17.67 11.57 17.75
C ILE A 2 16.41 11.01 17.07
N ALA A 3 15.52 11.90 16.60
CA ALA A 3 14.47 11.51 15.68
C ALA A 3 15.12 11.29 14.32
N LEU A 4 15.37 10.02 13.95
CA LEU A 4 15.64 9.70 12.56
C LEU A 4 14.38 10.08 11.79
N ARG A 5 14.51 11.09 10.95
CA ARG A 5 13.52 11.39 9.94
C ARG A 5 13.63 10.24 8.93
N ASP A 6 12.82 9.20 9.16
CA ASP A 6 12.75 7.98 8.36
C ASP A 6 12.46 8.34 6.89
N SER A 7 13.51 8.57 6.10
CA SER A 7 13.41 8.64 4.66
C SER A 7 13.20 7.20 4.16
N LEU A 8 11.92 6.81 4.08
CA LEU A 8 11.52 5.52 3.51
C LEU A 8 12.09 5.39 2.09
N PRO A 9 12.67 4.23 1.73
CA PRO A 9 13.23 4.06 0.40
C PRO A 9 12.13 4.16 -0.65
N LEU A 10 12.40 4.87 -1.74
CA LEU A 10 11.45 5.13 -2.82
C LEU A 10 11.61 4.07 -3.91
N LEU A 11 10.51 3.44 -4.32
CA LEU A 11 10.45 2.54 -5.46
C LEU A 11 10.18 3.32 -6.73
N ARG A 12 11.05 3.21 -7.74
CA ARG A 12 10.82 3.81 -9.07
C ARG A 12 9.81 2.96 -9.84
N GLN A 13 8.64 3.52 -10.14
CA GLN A 13 7.52 2.86 -10.84
C GLN A 13 7.58 3.06 -12.36
N ARG A 14 7.84 4.29 -12.81
CA ARG A 14 8.04 4.69 -14.22
C ARG A 14 9.01 5.88 -14.25
N ASP A 15 9.42 6.36 -15.42
CA ASP A 15 10.55 7.32 -15.55
C ASP A 15 10.50 8.55 -14.63
N ASN A 16 9.33 8.92 -14.08
CA ASN A 16 9.15 10.02 -13.13
C ASN A 16 8.16 9.74 -11.96
N GLU A 17 7.75 8.49 -11.73
CA GLU A 17 6.83 8.13 -10.63
C GLU A 17 7.57 7.30 -9.56
N TYR A 18 7.39 7.69 -8.29
CA TYR A 18 8.04 7.09 -7.14
C TYR A 18 7.01 6.76 -6.05
N CYS A 19 7.13 5.60 -5.42
CA CYS A 19 6.27 5.19 -4.31
C CYS A 19 7.12 4.93 -3.06
N SER A 20 6.61 5.19 -1.86
CA SER A 20 7.38 4.90 -0.64
C SER A 20 7.28 3.41 -0.31
N ILE A 21 8.41 2.70 -0.29
CA ILE A 21 8.49 1.32 0.15
C ILE A 21 8.28 1.29 1.66
N ARG A 22 7.23 0.59 2.10
CA ARG A 22 6.98 0.38 3.51
C ARG A 22 7.07 -1.08 3.93
N GLN A 23 7.26 -1.23 5.23
CA GLN A 23 7.43 -2.54 5.86
C GLN A 23 6.15 -3.37 5.83
N ASP A 24 4.98 -2.76 6.07
CA ASP A 24 3.68 -3.42 6.01
C ASP A 24 3.44 -4.06 4.64
N TRP A 25 3.70 -3.31 3.58
CA TRP A 25 3.59 -3.80 2.20
C TRP A 25 4.59 -4.92 1.89
N LEU A 26 5.86 -4.76 2.25
CA LEU A 26 6.88 -5.77 1.95
C LEU A 26 6.63 -7.06 2.75
N CYS A 27 6.23 -6.93 4.01
CA CYS A 27 5.82 -8.04 4.87
C CYS A 27 4.63 -8.79 4.26
N PHE A 28 3.61 -8.07 3.76
CA PHE A 28 2.47 -8.68 3.07
C PHE A 28 2.88 -9.46 1.81
N CYS A 29 3.73 -8.88 0.95
CA CYS A 29 4.23 -9.55 -0.25
C CYS A 29 4.98 -10.85 0.10
N LEU A 30 5.81 -10.79 1.14
CA LEU A 30 6.56 -11.93 1.67
C LEU A 30 5.65 -13.01 2.26
N PHE A 31 4.65 -12.62 3.05
CA PHE A 31 3.68 -13.55 3.64
C PHE A 31 2.89 -14.29 2.54
N ARG A 32 2.47 -13.57 1.49
CA ARG A 32 1.77 -14.17 0.35
C ARG A 32 2.66 -15.14 -0.44
N ALA A 33 3.92 -14.79 -0.67
CA ALA A 33 4.89 -15.69 -1.30
C ALA A 33 5.11 -16.95 -0.45
N ALA A 34 5.20 -16.80 0.87
CA ALA A 34 5.35 -17.90 1.81
C ALA A 34 4.12 -18.81 1.81
N GLN A 35 2.91 -18.25 1.79
CA GLN A 35 1.66 -19.00 1.69
C GLN A 35 1.59 -19.82 0.39
N LYS A 36 2.02 -19.24 -0.74
CA LYS A 36 2.14 -19.94 -2.03
C LYS A 36 3.19 -21.07 -2.04
N ALA A 37 4.19 -20.97 -1.17
CA ALA A 37 5.19 -22.00 -0.94
C ALA A 37 4.76 -23.06 0.10
N GLY A 38 3.59 -22.90 0.72
CA GLY A 38 3.03 -23.85 1.71
C GLY A 38 3.21 -23.43 3.18
N TYR A 39 3.78 -22.26 3.45
CA TYR A 39 3.98 -21.74 4.81
C TYR A 39 2.81 -20.83 5.21
N SER A 40 1.81 -21.40 5.90
CA SER A 40 0.60 -20.68 6.32
C SER A 40 0.81 -19.73 7.52
N ARG A 41 1.91 -19.87 8.27
CA ARG A 41 2.29 -19.01 9.41
C ARG A 41 3.79 -18.74 9.43
N TRP A 42 4.28 -18.07 8.38
CA TRP A 42 5.70 -17.73 8.30
C TRP A 42 6.02 -16.51 9.18
N TRP A 43 6.59 -16.77 10.37
CA TRP A 43 6.89 -15.76 11.40
C TRP A 43 8.06 -14.82 11.04
N LEU A 44 8.88 -15.19 10.05
CA LEU A 44 10.05 -14.42 9.64
C LEU A 44 9.75 -13.27 8.69
N ALA A 45 8.53 -13.19 8.12
CA ALA A 45 8.18 -12.17 7.14
C ALA A 45 8.44 -10.74 7.65
N GLU A 46 8.09 -10.46 8.91
CA GLU A 46 8.30 -9.16 9.54
C GLU A 46 9.79 -8.84 9.68
N HIS A 47 10.59 -9.79 10.19
CA HIS A 47 12.03 -9.60 10.36
C HIS A 47 12.74 -9.42 9.02
N VAL A 48 12.41 -10.23 8.01
CA VAL A 48 13.01 -10.11 6.66
C VAL A 48 12.64 -8.78 6.02
N SER A 49 11.37 -8.36 6.13
CA SER A 49 10.95 -7.05 5.60
C SER A 49 11.68 -5.88 6.26
N ALA A 50 11.84 -5.91 7.59
CA ALA A 50 12.59 -4.91 8.33
C ALA A 50 14.08 -4.89 7.95
N SER A 51 14.71 -6.07 7.83
CA SER A 51 16.11 -6.19 7.45
C SER A 51 16.37 -5.67 6.03
N VAL A 52 15.52 -6.00 5.07
CA VAL A 52 15.64 -5.51 3.69
C VAL A 52 15.48 -3.98 3.65
N LEU A 53 14.51 -3.42 4.37
CA LEU A 53 14.34 -1.96 4.45
C LEU A 53 15.52 -1.26 5.13
N CYS A 54 16.02 -1.81 6.24
CA CYS A 54 17.17 -1.27 6.94
C CYS A 54 18.42 -1.27 6.06
N TYR A 55 18.63 -2.35 5.29
CA TYR A 55 19.71 -2.42 4.31
C TYR A 55 19.53 -1.37 3.21
N LEU A 56 18.32 -1.27 2.65
CA LEU A 56 17.97 -0.30 1.62
C LEU A 56 18.23 1.15 2.01
N SER A 57 17.84 1.52 3.23
CA SER A 57 18.07 2.86 3.78
C SER A 57 19.54 3.15 4.06
N LYS A 58 20.39 2.12 4.25
CA LYS A 58 21.82 2.29 4.51
C LYS A 58 22.68 2.29 3.25
N THR A 59 22.29 1.52 2.23
CA THR A 59 23.11 1.29 1.03
C THR A 59 22.78 2.23 -0.13
N ASN A 60 21.59 2.85 -0.16
CA ASN A 60 21.22 3.78 -1.23
C ASN A 60 21.42 5.24 -0.82
N GLU A 61 22.49 5.86 -1.34
CA GLU A 61 22.75 7.30 -1.16
C GLU A 61 21.62 8.19 -1.71
N SER A 62 20.97 7.75 -2.79
CA SER A 62 19.85 8.48 -3.41
C SER A 62 18.48 8.05 -2.88
N ASN A 63 18.40 7.07 -1.97
CA ASN A 63 17.16 6.53 -1.41
C ASN A 63 16.11 6.09 -2.46
N VAL A 64 16.53 5.83 -3.71
CA VAL A 64 15.68 5.39 -4.83
C VAL A 64 16.13 3.99 -5.25
N VAL A 65 15.17 3.08 -5.36
CA VAL A 65 15.37 1.66 -5.62
C VAL A 65 14.50 1.26 -6.80
N THR A 66 15.02 0.46 -7.71
CA THR A 66 14.21 -0.13 -8.79
C THR A 66 13.52 -1.42 -8.32
N SER A 67 12.38 -1.78 -8.92
CA SER A 67 11.70 -3.05 -8.61
C SER A 67 12.60 -4.28 -8.82
N LYS A 68 13.56 -4.20 -9.76
CA LYS A 68 14.55 -5.24 -9.98
C LYS A 68 15.51 -5.39 -8.79
N GLN A 69 16.12 -4.28 -8.35
CA GLN A 69 17.03 -4.29 -7.20
C GLN A 69 16.32 -4.77 -5.93
N LEU A 70 15.11 -4.25 -5.65
CA LEU A 70 14.32 -4.69 -4.49
C LEU A 70 14.09 -6.20 -4.51
N ARG A 71 13.70 -6.75 -5.66
CA ARG A 71 13.54 -8.21 -5.81
C ARG A 71 14.84 -8.95 -5.52
N GLU A 72 15.95 -8.54 -6.13
CA GLU A 72 17.26 -9.19 -5.96
C GLU A 72 17.70 -9.20 -4.49
N MET A 73 17.51 -8.11 -3.75
CA MET A 73 17.80 -8.07 -2.31
C MET A 73 16.88 -8.98 -1.51
N VAL A 74 15.58 -8.99 -1.78
CA VAL A 74 14.64 -9.87 -1.08
C VAL A 74 14.98 -11.34 -1.35
N VAL A 75 15.24 -11.70 -2.61
CA VAL A 75 15.66 -13.05 -3.01
C VAL A 75 16.97 -13.45 -2.31
N SER A 76 17.96 -12.55 -2.30
CA SER A 76 19.25 -12.82 -1.64
C SER A 76 19.10 -13.00 -0.14
N ALA A 77 18.27 -12.17 0.51
CA ALA A 77 17.97 -12.30 1.93
C ALA A 77 17.31 -13.65 2.22
N LEU A 78 16.27 -14.02 1.47
CA LEU A 78 15.56 -15.29 1.59
C LEU A 78 16.47 -16.50 1.37
N GLN A 79 17.36 -16.45 0.39
CA GLN A 79 18.34 -17.52 0.15
C GLN A 79 19.35 -17.64 1.29
N ALA A 80 19.85 -16.52 1.83
CA ALA A 80 20.80 -16.52 2.93
C ALA A 80 20.22 -17.13 4.23
N ILE A 81 18.92 -16.98 4.46
CA ILE A 81 18.22 -17.58 5.61
C ILE A 81 17.62 -18.97 5.32
N GLY A 82 17.85 -19.53 4.13
CA GLY A 82 17.46 -20.90 3.78
C GLY A 82 16.03 -21.09 3.24
N TYR A 83 15.36 -20.03 2.80
CA TYR A 83 13.99 -20.05 2.28
C TYR A 83 13.94 -19.72 0.77
N ALA A 84 14.75 -20.41 -0.03
CA ALA A 84 14.87 -20.16 -1.47
C ALA A 84 13.56 -20.47 -2.23
N GLU A 85 12.76 -21.40 -1.74
CA GLU A 85 11.45 -21.77 -2.29
C GLU A 85 10.42 -20.64 -2.17
N ILE A 86 10.50 -19.81 -1.12
CA ILE A 86 9.67 -18.61 -0.98
C ILE A 86 10.09 -17.58 -2.04
N ALA A 87 11.40 -17.44 -2.27
CA ALA A 87 11.93 -16.53 -3.28
C ALA A 87 11.46 -16.87 -4.71
N LEU A 88 11.32 -18.17 -5.03
CA LEU A 88 10.79 -18.64 -6.31
C LEU A 88 9.30 -18.34 -6.51
N ARG A 89 8.52 -18.24 -5.42
CA ARG A 89 7.08 -17.96 -5.42
C ARG A 89 6.75 -16.47 -5.25
N LEU A 90 7.78 -15.63 -5.17
CA LEU A 90 7.63 -14.19 -5.04
C LEU A 90 7.13 -13.60 -6.37
N ASP A 91 5.87 -13.18 -6.39
CA ASP A 91 5.28 -12.49 -7.54
C ASP A 91 6.06 -11.22 -7.88
N VAL A 92 5.74 -10.62 -9.04
CA VAL A 92 6.19 -9.25 -9.32
C VAL A 92 5.76 -8.35 -8.19
N ILE A 93 6.76 -7.85 -7.45
CA ILE A 93 6.61 -6.83 -6.42
C ILE A 93 6.22 -5.55 -7.16
N GLY A 94 4.93 -5.44 -7.49
CA GLY A 94 4.34 -4.24 -8.06
C GLY A 94 4.27 -3.16 -6.98
N PRO A 95 4.56 -1.89 -7.31
CA PRO A 95 4.40 -0.80 -6.36
C PRO A 95 2.99 -0.82 -5.76
N PRO A 96 2.83 -0.42 -4.49
CA PRO A 96 1.51 -0.21 -3.94
C PRO A 96 0.79 0.88 -4.73
N PHE A 97 -0.51 0.71 -4.94
CA PHE A 97 -1.32 1.77 -5.50
C PHE A 97 -1.65 2.78 -4.39
N GLU A 98 -1.08 3.98 -4.50
CA GLU A 98 -1.31 5.08 -3.56
C GLU A 98 -2.44 5.99 -4.06
N LEU A 99 -3.37 6.33 -3.17
CA LEU A 99 -4.47 7.25 -3.43
C LEU A 99 -4.66 8.24 -2.27
N SER A 100 -4.63 9.53 -2.61
CA SER A 100 -4.98 10.61 -1.68
C SER A 100 -6.47 10.92 -1.77
N LEU A 101 -7.22 10.64 -0.70
CA LEU A 101 -8.65 11.01 -0.63
C LEU A 101 -8.84 12.53 -0.55
N VAL A 102 -7.83 13.28 -0.09
CA VAL A 102 -7.88 14.74 -0.04
C VAL A 102 -7.86 15.35 -1.43
N GLU A 103 -7.00 14.84 -2.31
CA GLU A 103 -6.94 15.30 -3.70
C GLU A 103 -8.23 14.96 -4.43
N LEU A 104 -8.72 13.73 -4.23
CA LEU A 104 -9.98 13.28 -4.78
C LEU A 104 -11.19 14.11 -4.29
N ALA A 105 -11.21 14.47 -3.01
CA ALA A 105 -12.25 15.33 -2.45
C ALA A 105 -12.19 16.75 -2.99
N LYS A 106 -10.99 17.29 -3.25
CA LYS A 106 -10.82 18.59 -3.90
C LYS A 106 -11.29 18.57 -5.35
N GLU A 107 -11.04 17.47 -6.06
CA GLU A 107 -11.49 17.24 -7.44
C GLU A 107 -13.02 17.15 -7.52
N ALA A 108 -13.65 16.43 -6.58
CA ALA A 108 -15.11 16.35 -6.48
C ALA A 108 -15.77 17.69 -6.10
N GLY A 109 -15.06 18.54 -5.35
CA GLY A 109 -15.58 19.80 -4.80
C GLY A 109 -16.33 19.61 -3.47
N PRO A 110 -16.53 20.71 -2.71
CA PRO A 110 -17.16 20.65 -1.39
C PRO A 110 -18.65 20.27 -1.47
N GLY A 111 -19.10 19.35 -0.63
CA GLY A 111 -20.51 18.94 -0.54
C GLY A 111 -20.98 17.93 -1.59
N TYR A 112 -20.12 17.51 -2.52
CA TYR A 112 -20.48 16.56 -3.59
C TYR A 112 -20.07 15.12 -3.24
N GLU A 113 -20.67 14.56 -2.18
CA GLU A 113 -20.36 13.20 -1.70
C GLU A 113 -20.58 12.13 -2.79
N LEU A 114 -21.65 12.24 -3.59
CA LEU A 114 -21.92 11.30 -4.69
C LEU A 114 -20.84 11.32 -5.77
N GLU A 115 -20.39 12.51 -6.16
CA GLU A 115 -19.34 12.69 -7.16
C GLU A 115 -18.00 12.16 -6.64
N PHE A 116 -17.71 12.39 -5.36
CA PHE A 116 -16.56 11.80 -4.69
C PHE A 116 -16.56 10.26 -4.75
N PHE A 117 -17.69 9.60 -4.47
CA PHE A 117 -17.78 8.14 -4.55
C PHE A 117 -17.63 7.63 -6.00
N ARG A 118 -18.12 8.38 -6.99
CA ARG A 118 -17.92 8.07 -8.42
C ARG A 118 -16.43 8.10 -8.78
N LEU A 119 -15.76 9.20 -8.47
CA LEU A 119 -14.32 9.37 -8.72
C LEU A 119 -13.48 8.33 -7.96
N LEU A 120 -13.86 8.02 -6.71
CA LEU A 120 -13.17 7.01 -5.90
C LEU A 120 -13.20 5.65 -6.57
N LYS A 121 -14.38 5.24 -7.07
CA LYS A 121 -14.54 3.98 -7.81
C LYS A 121 -13.68 3.97 -9.07
N GLU A 122 -13.72 5.03 -9.85
CA GLU A 122 -12.97 5.14 -11.12
C GLU A 122 -11.46 5.08 -10.90
N ARG A 123 -10.96 5.64 -9.79
CA ARG A 123 -9.53 5.60 -9.46
C ARG A 123 -9.07 4.23 -9.00
N ILE A 124 -9.86 3.53 -8.17
CA ILE A 124 -9.45 2.22 -7.64
C ILE A 124 -9.70 1.08 -8.62
N GLN A 125 -10.64 1.21 -9.56
CA GLN A 125 -11.04 0.12 -10.44
C GLN A 125 -9.89 -0.42 -11.34
N PRO A 126 -9.06 0.42 -12.00
CA PRO A 126 -7.92 -0.07 -12.77
C PRO A 126 -6.94 -0.85 -11.89
N ALA A 127 -6.61 -0.35 -10.69
CA ALA A 127 -5.71 -1.04 -9.76
C ALA A 127 -6.27 -2.40 -9.31
N LEU A 128 -7.58 -2.49 -9.10
CA LEU A 128 -8.27 -3.74 -8.79
C LEU A 128 -8.27 -4.72 -9.98
N CYS A 129 -8.45 -4.23 -11.21
CA CYS A 129 -8.43 -5.05 -12.43
C CYS A 129 -7.03 -5.54 -12.81
N ASP A 130 -6.01 -4.70 -12.63
CA ASP A 130 -4.60 -5.00 -12.97
C ASP A 130 -3.92 -5.90 -11.91
N GLY A 131 -4.65 -6.27 -10.85
CA GLY A 131 -4.18 -7.20 -9.82
C GLY A 131 -3.21 -6.56 -8.84
N ALA A 132 -3.39 -5.27 -8.51
CA ALA A 132 -2.60 -4.60 -7.49
C ALA A 132 -2.60 -5.41 -6.19
N LEU A 133 -1.41 -5.64 -5.64
CA LEU A 133 -1.24 -6.44 -4.42
C LEU A 133 -1.58 -5.66 -3.15
N SER A 134 -1.59 -4.33 -3.24
CA SER A 134 -1.80 -3.43 -2.12
C SER A 134 -2.39 -2.10 -2.57
N LEU A 135 -3.37 -1.64 -1.81
CA LEU A 135 -4.03 -0.35 -1.95
C LEU A 135 -3.78 0.48 -0.70
N GLU A 136 -3.30 1.69 -0.92
CA GLU A 136 -2.93 2.59 0.14
C GLU A 136 -3.70 3.88 0.01
N ILE A 137 -4.53 4.11 1.01
CA ILE A 137 -5.48 5.20 0.98
C ILE A 137 -5.12 6.13 2.12
N SER A 138 -4.89 7.39 1.78
CA SER A 138 -4.42 8.39 2.73
C SER A 138 -5.36 9.59 2.82
N GLY A 139 -5.35 10.26 3.97
CA GLY A 139 -6.01 11.53 4.18
C GLY A 139 -7.52 11.40 4.43
N LEU A 140 -7.97 10.26 4.96
CA LEU A 140 -9.40 9.99 5.17
C LEU A 140 -10.07 11.05 6.06
N GLN A 141 -9.46 11.42 7.18
CA GLN A 141 -10.04 12.41 8.10
C GLN A 141 -10.17 13.79 7.45
N SER A 142 -9.14 14.24 6.74
CA SER A 142 -9.13 15.53 6.03
C SER A 142 -10.12 15.55 4.87
N CYS A 143 -10.25 14.44 4.13
CA CYS A 143 -11.25 14.23 3.10
C CYS A 143 -12.67 14.41 3.65
N VAL A 144 -13.01 13.72 4.74
CA VAL A 144 -14.34 13.83 5.37
C VAL A 144 -14.65 15.27 5.79
N ARG A 145 -13.68 15.97 6.40
CA ARG A 145 -13.86 17.39 6.77
C ARG A 145 -14.09 18.28 5.57
N HIS A 146 -13.38 18.02 4.47
CA HIS A 146 -13.55 18.76 3.21
C HIS A 146 -14.94 18.56 2.61
N LEU A 147 -15.35 17.30 2.43
CA LEU A 147 -16.66 16.96 1.86
C LEU A 147 -17.81 17.54 2.68
N ARG A 148 -17.70 17.49 4.01
CA ARG A 148 -18.73 18.04 4.92
C ARG A 148 -18.63 19.55 5.12
N SER A 149 -17.55 20.20 4.65
CA SER A 149 -17.29 21.63 4.87
C SER A 149 -17.36 22.05 6.35
N VAL A 150 -16.88 21.18 7.26
CA VAL A 150 -16.95 21.42 8.71
C VAL A 150 -15.59 21.74 9.32
N LYS A 151 -15.60 22.62 10.33
CA LYS A 151 -14.43 22.93 11.15
C LYS A 151 -14.24 21.92 12.28
N THR A 152 -15.34 21.51 12.92
CA THR A 152 -15.39 20.57 14.05
C THR A 152 -15.90 19.20 13.60
N TRP A 153 -15.39 18.13 14.22
CA TRP A 153 -15.80 16.77 13.90
C TRP A 153 -17.15 16.43 14.54
N SER A 154 -18.08 15.90 13.76
CA SER A 154 -19.45 15.57 14.20
C SER A 154 -19.77 14.08 14.03
N ARG A 155 -20.98 13.66 14.47
CA ARG A 155 -21.46 12.29 14.28
C ARG A 155 -21.60 11.93 12.80
N GLU A 156 -22.07 12.87 12.00
CA GLU A 156 -22.21 12.75 10.55
C GLU A 156 -20.84 12.56 9.87
N CYS A 157 -19.79 13.21 10.38
CA CYS A 157 -18.41 12.98 9.90
C CYS A 157 -17.98 11.53 10.14
N SER A 158 -18.27 10.99 11.33
CA SER A 158 -17.97 9.58 11.64
C SER A 158 -18.77 8.61 10.77
N MET A 159 -20.02 8.95 10.43
CA MET A 159 -20.84 8.15 9.50
C MET A 159 -20.23 8.14 8.10
N LEU A 160 -19.96 9.31 7.51
CA LEU A 160 -19.33 9.41 6.19
C LEU A 160 -17.97 8.70 6.14
N ARG A 161 -17.15 8.85 7.19
CA ARG A 161 -15.88 8.13 7.30
C ARG A 161 -16.09 6.61 7.19
N ASN A 162 -17.08 6.08 7.91
CA ASN A 162 -17.36 4.65 7.89
C ASN A 162 -17.94 4.21 6.53
N GLU A 163 -18.75 5.04 5.88
CA GLU A 163 -19.25 4.79 4.53
C GLU A 163 -18.11 4.68 3.52
N ILE A 164 -17.14 5.59 3.55
CA ILE A 164 -15.94 5.54 2.69
C ILE A 164 -15.16 4.23 2.91
N VAL A 165 -14.92 3.85 4.17
CA VAL A 165 -14.22 2.60 4.50
C VAL A 165 -15.00 1.37 4.04
N ASN A 166 -16.32 1.34 4.27
CA ASN A 166 -17.17 0.24 3.86
C ASN A 166 -17.26 0.13 2.34
N PHE A 167 -17.31 1.26 1.64
CA PHE A 167 -17.28 1.31 0.19
C PHE A 167 -16.00 0.65 -0.35
N LEU A 168 -14.84 1.05 0.16
CA LEU A 168 -13.54 0.48 -0.23
C LEU A 168 -13.47 -1.03 0.03
N ARG A 169 -13.88 -1.47 1.22
CA ARG A 169 -13.91 -2.90 1.57
C ARG A 169 -14.85 -3.70 0.67
N ALA A 170 -16.06 -3.20 0.41
CA ALA A 170 -17.02 -3.87 -0.47
C ALA A 170 -16.48 -4.00 -1.91
N HIS A 171 -15.73 -3.01 -2.39
CA HIS A 171 -15.07 -3.08 -3.69
C HIS A 171 -13.95 -4.13 -3.71
N LEU A 172 -13.18 -4.31 -2.63
CA LEU A 172 -12.18 -5.38 -2.53
C LEU A 172 -12.82 -6.76 -2.53
N GLU A 173 -13.90 -6.95 -1.77
CA GLU A 173 -14.60 -8.23 -1.68
C GLU A 173 -15.23 -8.66 -3.01
N ARG A 174 -15.73 -7.69 -3.80
CA ARG A 174 -16.28 -7.95 -5.14
C ARG A 174 -15.22 -8.34 -6.15
N THR A 175 -13.97 -7.89 -5.95
CA THR A 175 -12.84 -8.16 -6.85
C THR A 175 -12.14 -9.48 -6.50
N LYS A 176 -12.82 -10.43 -5.83
CA LYS A 176 -12.33 -11.78 -5.46
C LYS A 176 -11.98 -12.69 -6.66
N VAL A 177 -11.29 -12.17 -7.66
CA VAL A 177 -10.49 -12.91 -8.62
C VAL A 177 -9.09 -13.09 -8.01
N LYS A 178 -8.88 -14.18 -7.26
CA LYS A 178 -7.59 -14.82 -6.92
C LYS A 178 -6.46 -14.04 -6.21
N THR A 179 -6.64 -12.77 -5.84
CA THR A 179 -5.57 -11.97 -5.23
C THR A 179 -6.03 -11.37 -3.91
N ASP A 180 -5.42 -11.79 -2.79
CA ASP A 180 -5.53 -11.06 -1.52
C ASP A 180 -4.89 -9.69 -1.71
N ILE A 181 -5.70 -8.63 -1.63
CA ILE A 181 -5.25 -7.23 -1.74
C ILE A 181 -5.16 -6.66 -0.33
N HIS A 182 -3.99 -6.13 0.04
CA HIS A 182 -3.81 -5.45 1.32
C HIS A 182 -4.37 -4.03 1.26
N LEU A 183 -5.21 -3.64 2.23
CA LEU A 183 -5.76 -2.27 2.33
C LEU A 183 -5.21 -1.56 3.57
N THR A 184 -4.44 -0.50 3.34
CA THR A 184 -3.94 0.39 4.40
C THR A 184 -4.63 1.74 4.31
N ILE A 185 -5.33 2.16 5.37
CA ILE A 185 -6.00 3.46 5.46
C ILE A 185 -5.29 4.33 6.50
N ARG A 186 -4.87 5.55 6.11
CA ARG A 186 -4.20 6.53 6.97
C ARG A 186 -4.91 7.88 7.02
#